data_AF-A0A7S2XTU4-F1
#
_entry.id   AF-A0A7S2XTU4-F1
#
_cell.length_a   1.000
_cell.length_b   1.000
_cell.length_c   1.000
_cell.angle_alpha   90.00
_cell.angle_beta   90.00
_cell.angle_gamma   90.00
#
_symmetry.space_group_name_H-M   'P 1'
#
loop_
_entity.id
_entity.type
_entity.pdbx_description
1 polymer ?
#
loop_
_entity_poly.entity_id
_entity_poly.type
_entity_poly.pdbx_seq_one_letter_code
_entity_poly.pdbx_strand_id
1 'polypeptide(L)'
;MSWKAGLSRKLPILRFFACPDSPSSRGVMTWYKSNYHELKLLNPTMALFLRTADNAMPAVTTELGFTRDDLLKFMIQTKKFKDTNGTISEERIEAAKAYLKTDWALLRQERWSSPGFDPEKPFLNEEVPDWRDDPKIASDLTLYLELKDAADEQMNVIQSGPNNEFTKSENALLMCQRVDLWCAGPKEVEAAVQHLHKLGERSNDLEPDYPEYITEYYPGTADI
;
A
#
# COMPACT_ATOMS: atom_id res chain seq x y z
N MET A 1 6.81 -24.97 9.03
CA MET A 1 7.01 -24.66 7.59
C MET A 1 8.00 -23.51 7.49
N SER A 2 8.99 -23.58 6.59
CA SER A 2 9.99 -22.52 6.39
C SER A 2 9.30 -21.27 5.84
N TRP A 3 9.24 -20.19 6.62
CA TRP A 3 8.67 -18.89 6.23
C TRP A 3 9.25 -18.36 4.90
N LYS A 4 10.46 -18.81 4.52
CA LYS A 4 11.08 -18.54 3.22
C LYS A 4 10.23 -18.95 2.03
N ALA A 5 9.44 -20.03 2.13
CA ALA A 5 8.58 -20.49 1.04
C ALA A 5 7.33 -19.61 0.84
N GLY A 6 6.97 -18.79 1.83
CA GLY A 6 5.83 -17.87 1.77
C GLY A 6 6.17 -16.50 1.17
N LEU A 7 7.45 -16.21 0.91
CA LEU A 7 7.91 -14.88 0.51
C LEU A 7 7.23 -14.38 -0.76
N SER A 8 7.17 -15.21 -1.81
CA SER A 8 6.51 -14.87 -3.10
C SER A 8 5.03 -14.55 -2.99
N ARG A 9 4.33 -15.10 -1.98
CA ARG A 9 2.89 -14.86 -1.78
C ARG A 9 2.62 -13.54 -1.08
N LYS A 10 3.56 -13.09 -0.24
CA LYS A 10 3.37 -11.94 0.65
C LYS A 10 4.19 -10.72 0.24
N LEU A 11 5.22 -10.90 -0.59
CA LEU A 11 6.06 -9.83 -1.09
C LEU A 11 6.15 -9.91 -2.63
N PRO A 12 5.85 -8.82 -3.35
CA PRO A 12 6.00 -8.82 -4.80
C PRO A 12 7.48 -8.82 -5.21
N ILE A 13 8.34 -8.20 -4.41
CA ILE A 13 9.76 -8.00 -4.71
C ILE A 13 10.61 -7.91 -3.46
N LEU A 14 11.85 -8.39 -3.55
CA LEU A 14 12.87 -8.20 -2.53
C LEU A 14 14.15 -7.68 -3.18
N ARG A 15 14.62 -6.52 -2.75
CA ARG A 15 15.85 -5.91 -3.25
C ARG A 15 16.86 -5.73 -2.14
N PHE A 16 18.08 -6.16 -2.41
CA PHE A 16 19.24 -5.97 -1.55
C PHE A 16 20.14 -4.92 -2.17
N PHE A 17 20.58 -3.98 -1.34
CA PHE A 17 21.60 -3.00 -1.69
C PHE A 17 22.87 -3.31 -0.92
N ALA A 18 24.02 -3.28 -1.59
CA ALA A 18 25.31 -3.56 -0.98
C ALA A 18 26.45 -2.93 -1.79
N CYS A 19 27.50 -2.51 -1.11
CA CYS A 19 28.77 -2.16 -1.75
C CYS A 19 29.70 -3.39 -1.71
N PRO A 20 30.16 -3.94 -2.86
CA PRO A 20 30.97 -5.17 -2.89
C PRO A 20 32.26 -5.07 -2.07
N ASP A 21 32.91 -3.91 -2.12
CA ASP A 21 34.23 -3.68 -1.54
C ASP A 21 34.17 -3.16 -0.09
N SER A 22 32.98 -2.76 0.37
CA SER A 22 32.81 -2.22 1.72
C SER A 22 32.65 -3.33 2.77
N PRO A 23 33.43 -3.29 3.88
CA PRO A 23 33.22 -4.18 5.03
C PRO A 23 31.79 -4.10 5.59
N SER A 24 31.16 -2.91 5.54
CA SER A 24 29.83 -2.66 6.08
C SER A 24 28.73 -3.44 5.38
N SER A 25 28.94 -3.86 4.12
CA SER A 25 27.96 -4.63 3.33
C SER A 25 28.23 -6.14 3.31
N ARG A 26 29.27 -6.61 4.01
CA ARG A 26 29.70 -8.02 3.96
C ARG A 26 28.60 -8.99 4.40
N GLY A 27 27.82 -8.65 5.44
CA GLY A 27 26.73 -9.50 5.91
C GLY A 27 25.62 -9.68 4.88
N VAL A 28 25.20 -8.59 4.22
CA VAL A 28 24.20 -8.62 3.13
C VAL A 28 24.69 -9.51 1.98
N MET A 29 25.92 -9.29 1.52
CA MET A 29 26.51 -10.05 0.42
C MET A 29 26.65 -11.54 0.75
N THR A 30 27.10 -11.86 1.96
CA THR A 30 27.27 -13.24 2.43
C THR A 30 25.93 -13.94 2.53
N TRP A 31 24.94 -13.30 3.15
CA TRP A 31 23.61 -13.88 3.30
C TRP A 31 22.95 -14.11 1.94
N TYR A 32 23.02 -13.13 1.03
CA TYR A 32 22.44 -13.24 -0.30
C TYR A 32 23.05 -14.42 -1.06
N LYS A 33 24.39 -14.52 -1.13
CA LYS A 33 25.07 -15.62 -1.82
C LYS A 33 24.71 -17.00 -1.25
N SER A 34 24.66 -17.12 0.07
CA SER A 34 24.36 -18.40 0.73
C SER A 34 22.90 -18.83 0.59
N ASN A 35 21.95 -17.90 0.51
CA ASN A 35 20.51 -18.20 0.50
C ASN A 35 19.86 -18.09 -0.89
N TYR A 36 20.51 -17.46 -1.87
CA TYR A 36 19.91 -17.17 -3.18
C TYR A 36 19.30 -18.40 -3.86
N HIS A 37 20.06 -19.50 -3.94
CA HIS A 37 19.62 -20.72 -4.62
C HIS A 37 18.41 -21.34 -3.92
N GLU A 38 18.43 -21.42 -2.59
CA GLU A 38 17.29 -21.93 -1.80
C GLU A 38 16.05 -21.04 -1.99
N LEU A 39 16.21 -19.71 -1.90
CA LEU A 39 15.11 -18.76 -2.05
C LEU A 39 14.48 -18.83 -3.43
N LYS A 40 15.29 -18.97 -4.49
CA LYS A 40 14.79 -19.11 -5.86
C LYS A 40 14.17 -20.46 -6.14
N LEU A 41 14.67 -21.53 -5.54
CA LEU A 41 14.04 -22.84 -5.61
C LEU A 41 12.64 -22.82 -4.97
N LEU A 42 12.52 -22.19 -3.79
CA LEU A 42 11.25 -22.08 -3.07
C LEU A 42 10.28 -21.05 -3.66
N ASN A 43 10.81 -20.02 -4.35
CA ASN A 43 10.05 -18.89 -4.88
C ASN A 43 10.51 -18.54 -6.31
N PRO A 44 10.22 -19.40 -7.30
CA PRO A 44 10.75 -19.25 -8.66
C PRO A 44 10.34 -17.91 -9.31
N THR A 45 9.08 -17.49 -9.09
CA THR A 45 8.48 -16.28 -9.66
C THR A 45 8.85 -14.98 -8.93
N MET A 46 9.36 -15.06 -7.69
CA MET A 46 9.64 -13.86 -6.90
C MET A 46 10.79 -13.05 -7.48
N ALA A 47 10.58 -11.76 -7.68
CA ALA A 47 11.65 -10.85 -8.09
C ALA A 47 12.65 -10.65 -6.94
N LEU A 48 13.87 -11.18 -7.11
CA LEU A 48 14.94 -11.13 -6.11
C LEU A 48 16.15 -10.44 -6.71
N PHE A 49 16.43 -9.20 -6.30
CA PHE A 49 17.50 -8.39 -6.88
C PHE A 49 18.61 -8.09 -5.87
N LEU A 50 19.86 -8.18 -6.32
CA LEU A 50 21.01 -7.58 -5.66
C LEU A 50 21.48 -6.39 -6.51
N ARG A 51 21.49 -5.20 -5.92
CA ARG A 51 21.99 -3.97 -6.52
C ARG A 51 23.29 -3.59 -5.82
N THR A 52 24.35 -3.54 -6.62
CA THR A 52 25.67 -3.17 -6.15
C THR A 52 26.10 -1.85 -6.73
N ALA A 53 26.57 -0.95 -5.89
CA ALA A 53 27.17 0.32 -6.31
C ALA A 53 28.22 0.75 -5.28
N ASP A 54 29.17 1.57 -5.72
CA ASP A 54 30.17 2.14 -4.84
C ASP A 54 29.50 3.04 -3.81
N ASN A 55 29.97 2.96 -2.55
CA ASN A 55 29.39 3.67 -1.41
C ASN A 55 27.88 3.41 -1.19
N ALA A 56 27.32 2.34 -1.74
CA ALA A 56 25.94 1.95 -1.46
C ALA A 56 25.77 1.61 0.02
N MET A 57 24.78 2.24 0.66
CA MET A 57 24.39 1.88 2.02
C MET A 57 23.72 0.50 2.00
N PRO A 58 24.22 -0.47 2.79
CA PRO A 58 23.63 -1.80 2.82
C PRO A 58 22.21 -1.73 3.37
N ALA A 59 21.26 -2.29 2.63
CA ALA A 59 19.86 -2.31 3.03
C ALA A 59 19.12 -3.46 2.34
N VAL A 60 17.97 -3.84 2.90
CA VAL A 60 16.98 -4.68 2.22
C VAL A 60 15.66 -3.93 2.15
N THR A 61 15.00 -3.99 1.00
CA THR A 61 13.70 -3.34 0.79
C THR A 61 12.74 -4.26 0.06
N THR A 62 11.46 -4.03 0.29
CA THR A 62 10.36 -4.50 -0.56
C THR A 62 9.59 -3.29 -1.11
N GLU A 63 8.57 -3.55 -1.92
CA GLU A 63 7.62 -2.54 -2.39
C GLU A 63 6.22 -3.09 -2.13
N LEU A 64 5.53 -2.55 -1.13
CA LEU A 64 4.12 -2.84 -0.91
C LEU A 64 3.30 -1.61 -1.33
N GLY A 65 2.16 -1.86 -1.97
CA GLY A 65 1.22 -0.81 -2.30
C GLY A 65 0.41 -0.43 -1.07
N PHE A 66 0.93 0.49 -0.24
CA PHE A 66 0.14 1.01 0.88
C PHE A 66 -0.95 1.94 0.37
N THR A 67 -2.16 1.73 0.86
CA THR A 67 -3.31 2.59 0.58
C THR A 67 -3.43 3.69 1.63
N ARG A 68 -4.25 4.70 1.34
CA ARG A 68 -4.60 5.73 2.32
C ARG A 68 -5.27 5.13 3.56
N ASP A 69 -6.02 4.06 3.41
CA ASP A 69 -6.67 3.37 4.53
C ASP A 69 -5.64 2.73 5.46
N ASP A 70 -4.55 2.17 4.92
CA ASP A 70 -3.45 1.62 5.70
C ASP A 70 -2.74 2.72 6.50
N LEU A 71 -2.56 3.90 5.89
CA LEU A 71 -2.00 5.06 6.58
C LEU A 71 -2.89 5.51 7.76
N LEU A 72 -4.20 5.60 7.56
CA LEU A 72 -5.13 5.98 8.63
C LEU A 72 -5.14 4.95 9.76
N LYS A 73 -5.19 3.65 9.43
CA LYS A 73 -5.07 2.57 10.42
C LYS A 73 -3.76 2.66 11.20
N PHE A 74 -2.64 2.90 10.51
CA PHE A 74 -1.33 3.10 11.13
C PHE A 74 -1.33 4.29 12.10
N MET A 75 -1.85 5.45 11.68
CA MET A 75 -1.92 6.65 12.51
C MET A 75 -2.79 6.47 13.76
N ILE A 76 -3.91 5.76 13.65
CA ILE A 76 -4.79 5.41 14.78
C ILE A 76 -4.04 4.49 15.77
N GLN A 77 -3.45 3.40 15.27
CA GLN A 77 -2.75 2.42 16.11
C GLN A 77 -1.54 3.01 16.83
N THR A 78 -0.80 3.89 16.15
CA THR A 78 0.40 4.53 16.70
C THR A 78 0.12 5.84 17.44
N LYS A 79 -1.15 6.19 17.64
CA LYS A 79 -1.61 7.40 18.36
C LYS A 79 -0.94 8.68 17.84
N LYS A 80 -0.91 8.83 16.51
CA LYS A 80 -0.23 9.94 15.82
C LYS A 80 -1.09 11.19 15.70
N PHE A 81 -2.42 11.06 15.71
CA PHE A 81 -3.34 12.19 15.73
C PHE A 81 -3.21 12.96 17.03
N LYS A 82 -2.46 14.07 17.02
CA LYS A 82 -2.21 14.89 18.21
C LYS A 82 -2.57 16.34 18.01
N ASP A 83 -3.24 16.95 18.96
CA ASP A 83 -3.57 18.38 18.95
C ASP A 83 -2.31 19.23 19.18
N THR A 84 -2.45 20.54 19.02
CA THR A 84 -1.37 21.52 19.31
C THR A 84 -0.82 21.36 20.73
N ASN A 85 -1.64 20.85 21.65
CA ASN A 85 -1.30 20.63 23.05
C ASN A 85 -0.63 19.27 23.31
N GLY A 86 -0.44 18.45 22.27
CA GLY A 86 0.19 17.13 22.35
C GLY A 86 -0.71 15.99 22.86
N THR A 87 -1.98 16.30 23.20
CA THR A 87 -3.04 15.34 23.52
C THR A 87 -3.53 14.62 22.28
N ILE A 88 -4.12 13.44 22.46
CA ILE A 88 -4.70 12.68 21.36
C ILE A 88 -5.99 13.37 20.91
N SER A 89 -6.12 13.61 19.61
CA SER A 89 -7.29 14.28 19.04
C SER A 89 -8.41 13.28 18.75
N GLU A 90 -9.47 13.30 19.54
CA GLU A 90 -10.61 12.38 19.37
C GLU A 90 -11.39 12.70 18.08
N GLU A 91 -11.62 13.98 17.78
CA GLU A 91 -12.32 14.44 16.57
C GLU A 91 -11.66 13.93 15.28
N ARG A 92 -10.33 13.99 15.19
CA ARG A 92 -9.59 13.47 14.03
C ARG A 92 -9.59 11.95 13.94
N ILE A 93 -9.58 11.25 15.08
CA ILE A 93 -9.72 9.80 15.11
C ILE A 93 -11.10 9.39 14.62
N GLU A 94 -12.14 10.11 15.02
CA GLU A 94 -13.51 9.87 14.56
C GLU A 94 -13.65 10.16 13.06
N ALA A 95 -13.10 11.27 12.56
CA ALA A 95 -13.06 11.58 11.13
C ALA A 95 -12.32 10.48 10.34
N ALA A 96 -11.18 10.00 10.83
CA ALA A 96 -10.45 8.89 10.21
C ALA A 96 -11.25 7.59 10.20
N LYS A 97 -11.97 7.27 11.29
CA LYS A 97 -12.85 6.10 11.34
C LYS A 97 -14.07 6.23 10.43
N ALA A 98 -14.60 7.45 10.27
CA ALA A 98 -15.71 7.72 9.36
C ALA A 98 -15.26 7.54 7.90
N TYR A 99 -14.09 8.07 7.54
CA TYR A 99 -13.49 7.90 6.21
C TYR A 99 -13.24 6.42 5.88
N LEU A 100 -12.76 5.64 6.84
CA LEU A 100 -12.55 4.20 6.68
C LEU A 100 -13.86 3.39 6.51
N LYS A 101 -15.00 3.98 6.85
CA LYS A 101 -16.33 3.37 6.66
C LYS A 101 -17.02 3.85 5.39
N THR A 102 -16.44 4.80 4.66
CA THR A 102 -16.99 5.31 3.41
C THR A 102 -17.08 4.18 2.39
N ASP A 103 -18.25 4.02 1.79
CA ASP A 103 -18.46 3.03 0.73
C ASP A 103 -17.91 3.53 -0.61
N TRP A 104 -16.63 3.25 -0.85
CA TRP A 104 -15.95 3.59 -2.10
C TRP A 104 -16.46 2.81 -3.30
N ALA A 105 -17.18 1.69 -3.11
CA ALA A 105 -17.79 0.95 -4.21
C ALA A 105 -19.05 1.67 -4.69
N LEU A 106 -19.93 2.06 -3.76
CA LEU A 106 -21.10 2.86 -4.06
C LEU A 106 -20.71 4.20 -4.68
N LEU A 107 -19.74 4.92 -4.10
CA LEU A 107 -19.27 6.20 -4.65
C LEU A 107 -18.75 6.07 -6.09
N ARG A 108 -18.07 4.96 -6.41
CA ARG A 108 -17.64 4.68 -7.79
C ARG A 108 -18.83 4.35 -8.69
N GLN A 109 -19.77 3.53 -8.23
CA GLN A 109 -20.95 3.17 -9.00
C GLN A 109 -21.79 4.41 -9.37
N GLU A 110 -22.04 5.28 -8.40
CA GLU A 110 -22.76 6.55 -8.61
C GLU A 110 -21.98 7.52 -9.51
N ARG A 111 -20.66 7.48 -9.47
CA ARG A 111 -19.85 8.25 -10.42
C ARG A 111 -20.05 7.76 -11.85
N TRP A 112 -20.05 6.44 -12.08
CA TRP A 112 -20.16 5.86 -13.42
C TRP A 112 -21.60 5.82 -13.95
N SER A 113 -22.61 5.92 -13.08
CA SER A 113 -24.01 6.06 -13.51
C SER A 113 -24.29 7.40 -14.18
N SER A 114 -23.47 8.42 -13.89
CA SER A 114 -23.61 9.74 -14.51
C SER A 114 -22.95 9.80 -15.89
N PRO A 115 -23.69 10.24 -16.93
CA PRO A 115 -23.20 10.26 -18.31
C PRO A 115 -21.99 11.19 -18.51
N GLY A 116 -21.79 12.20 -17.66
CA GLY A 116 -20.65 13.12 -17.79
C GLY A 116 -19.32 12.60 -17.26
N PHE A 117 -19.30 11.43 -16.64
CA PHE A 117 -18.07 10.72 -16.29
C PHE A 117 -17.84 9.47 -17.13
N ASP A 118 -18.69 9.24 -18.14
CA ASP A 118 -18.58 8.12 -19.08
C ASP A 118 -17.34 8.31 -19.98
N PRO A 119 -16.36 7.39 -19.94
CA PRO A 119 -15.15 7.49 -20.75
C PRO A 119 -15.44 7.28 -22.24
N GLU A 120 -16.59 6.71 -22.60
CA GLU A 120 -17.03 6.56 -24.00
C GLU A 120 -17.63 7.86 -24.57
N LYS A 121 -17.98 8.84 -23.71
CA LYS A 121 -18.53 10.15 -24.10
C LYS A 121 -17.71 11.33 -23.54
N PRO A 122 -16.42 11.44 -23.89
CA PRO A 122 -15.53 12.45 -23.31
C PRO A 122 -15.89 13.90 -23.68
N PHE A 123 -16.63 14.11 -24.76
CA PHE A 123 -17.04 15.43 -25.26
C PHE A 123 -18.49 15.78 -24.93
N LEU A 124 -19.08 15.17 -23.88
CA LEU A 124 -20.46 15.46 -23.48
C LEU A 124 -20.70 16.96 -23.22
N ASN A 125 -19.69 17.67 -22.71
CA ASN A 125 -19.74 19.14 -22.53
C ASN A 125 -19.82 19.92 -23.86
N GLU A 126 -19.36 19.35 -24.98
CA GLU A 126 -19.42 19.98 -26.31
C GLU A 126 -20.73 19.63 -27.02
N GLU A 127 -21.21 18.39 -26.85
CA GLU A 127 -22.47 17.92 -27.44
C GLU A 127 -23.70 18.46 -26.69
N VAL A 128 -23.61 18.58 -25.37
CA VAL A 128 -24.69 19.05 -24.49
C VAL A 128 -24.08 19.96 -23.41
N PRO A 129 -23.85 21.26 -23.69
CA PRO A 129 -23.15 22.18 -22.77
C PRO A 129 -23.72 22.27 -21.35
N ASP A 130 -25.04 22.11 -21.22
CA ASP A 130 -25.78 22.25 -19.96
C ASP A 130 -26.30 20.91 -19.42
N TRP A 131 -25.66 19.78 -19.74
CA TRP A 131 -26.11 18.46 -19.27
C TRP A 131 -26.16 18.34 -17.74
N ARG A 132 -25.41 19.18 -17.02
CA ARG A 132 -25.44 19.26 -15.55
C ARG A 132 -26.70 19.93 -15.00
N ASP A 133 -27.38 20.74 -15.81
CA ASP A 133 -28.63 21.40 -15.47
C ASP A 133 -29.85 20.52 -15.76
N ASP A 134 -29.65 19.34 -16.39
CA ASP A 134 -30.71 18.34 -16.54
C ASP A 134 -31.13 17.87 -15.14
N PRO A 135 -32.39 18.08 -14.72
CA PRO A 135 -32.84 17.75 -13.37
C PRO A 135 -32.70 16.27 -13.03
N LYS A 136 -32.69 15.38 -14.03
CA LYS A 136 -32.47 13.94 -13.81
C LYS A 136 -31.00 13.64 -13.54
N ILE A 137 -30.09 14.27 -14.28
CA ILE A 137 -28.65 14.05 -14.08
C ILE A 137 -28.19 14.74 -12.80
N ALA A 138 -28.74 15.92 -12.48
CA ALA A 138 -28.49 16.61 -11.23
C ALA A 138 -28.94 15.77 -10.01
N SER A 139 -30.11 15.13 -10.06
CA SER A 139 -30.56 14.25 -8.98
C SER A 139 -29.65 13.02 -8.82
N ASP A 140 -29.22 12.41 -9.93
CA ASP A 140 -28.33 11.25 -9.91
C ASP A 140 -26.92 11.64 -9.38
N LEU A 141 -26.46 12.86 -9.67
CA LEU A 141 -25.19 13.38 -9.17
C LEU A 141 -25.22 13.77 -7.69
N THR A 142 -26.40 14.05 -7.12
CA THR A 142 -26.54 14.64 -5.77
C THR A 142 -25.95 13.71 -4.72
N LEU A 143 -26.29 12.42 -4.77
CA LEU A 143 -25.75 11.42 -3.84
C LEU A 143 -24.22 11.28 -3.98
N TYR A 144 -23.71 11.28 -5.21
CA TYR A 144 -22.27 11.25 -5.45
C TYR A 144 -21.55 12.47 -4.85
N LEU A 145 -22.09 13.67 -5.07
CA LEU A 145 -21.52 14.91 -4.55
C LEU A 145 -21.56 14.93 -3.02
N GLU A 146 -22.67 14.57 -2.39
CA GLU A 146 -22.79 14.52 -0.93
C GLU A 146 -21.77 13.54 -0.31
N LEU A 147 -21.64 12.33 -0.86
CA LEU A 147 -20.67 11.35 -0.37
C LEU A 147 -19.23 11.80 -0.58
N LYS A 148 -18.94 12.44 -1.71
CA LYS A 148 -17.61 12.97 -2.02
C LYS A 148 -17.26 14.14 -1.11
N ASP A 149 -18.16 15.10 -0.96
CA ASP A 149 -17.96 16.29 -0.13
C ASP A 149 -17.77 15.87 1.33
N ALA A 150 -18.56 14.92 1.83
CA ALA A 150 -18.35 14.35 3.17
C ALA A 150 -16.98 13.68 3.33
N ALA A 151 -16.50 12.94 2.32
CA ALA A 151 -15.17 12.31 2.35
C ALA A 151 -14.04 13.35 2.30
N ASP A 152 -14.20 14.41 1.50
CA ASP A 152 -13.24 15.51 1.38
C ASP A 152 -13.19 16.34 2.67
N GLU A 153 -14.34 16.62 3.30
CA GLU A 153 -14.42 17.27 4.61
C GLU A 153 -13.71 16.45 5.69
N GLN A 154 -13.96 15.14 5.75
CA GLN A 154 -13.25 14.24 6.67
C GLN A 154 -11.74 14.28 6.43
N MET A 155 -11.31 14.30 5.17
CA MET A 155 -9.89 14.36 4.83
C MET A 155 -9.24 15.68 5.24
N ASN A 156 -9.95 16.80 5.09
CA ASN A 156 -9.48 18.11 5.55
C ASN A 156 -9.28 18.12 7.08
N VAL A 157 -10.21 17.53 7.83
CA VAL A 157 -10.09 17.37 9.29
C VAL A 157 -8.88 16.51 9.64
N ILE A 158 -8.70 15.36 8.98
CA ILE A 158 -7.56 14.45 9.20
C ILE A 158 -6.22 15.17 8.95
N GLN A 159 -6.12 16.00 7.91
CA GLN A 159 -4.89 16.69 7.52
C GLN A 159 -4.64 17.99 8.29
N SER A 160 -5.61 18.51 9.04
CA SER A 160 -5.50 19.75 9.82
C SER A 160 -4.49 19.68 10.99
N GLY A 161 -3.88 18.52 11.22
CA GLY A 161 -2.95 18.30 12.31
C GLY A 161 -1.68 19.15 12.26
N PRO A 162 -1.08 19.44 13.42
CA PRO A 162 0.13 20.28 13.49
C PRO A 162 1.36 19.56 12.91
N ASN A 163 2.40 20.34 12.60
CA ASN A 163 3.75 19.85 12.28
C ASN A 163 3.84 18.85 11.12
N ASN A 164 2.92 18.90 10.15
CA ASN A 164 2.84 17.97 9.03
C ASN A 164 2.84 16.50 9.49
N GLU A 165 2.10 16.19 10.57
CA GLU A 165 2.04 14.84 11.14
C GLU A 165 1.59 13.77 10.12
N PHE A 166 0.70 14.16 9.20
CA PHE A 166 0.19 13.29 8.14
C PHE A 166 1.32 12.86 7.21
N THR A 167 2.05 13.80 6.61
CA THR A 167 3.21 13.54 5.74
C THR A 167 4.33 12.80 6.47
N LYS A 168 4.56 13.10 7.75
CA LYS A 168 5.54 12.36 8.57
C LYS A 168 5.12 10.92 8.80
N SER A 169 3.82 10.66 8.97
CA SER A 169 3.28 9.32 9.16
C SER A 169 3.32 8.52 7.86
N GLU A 170 3.05 9.17 6.72
CA GLU A 170 3.20 8.59 5.38
C GLU A 170 4.65 8.16 5.14
N ASN A 171 5.61 9.07 5.38
CA ASN A 171 7.04 8.73 5.28
C ASN A 171 7.43 7.62 6.25
N ALA A 172 6.94 7.63 7.49
CA ALA A 172 7.24 6.57 8.46
C ALA A 172 6.72 5.20 8.02
N LEU A 173 5.53 5.16 7.42
CA LEU A 173 4.94 3.94 6.87
C LEU A 173 5.76 3.42 5.67
N LEU A 174 6.13 4.31 4.74
CA LEU A 174 7.00 3.96 3.61
C LEU A 174 8.36 3.43 4.09
N MET A 175 8.94 4.05 5.12
CA MET A 175 10.22 3.61 5.69
C MET A 175 10.16 2.22 6.32
N CYS A 176 8.98 1.70 6.69
CA CYS A 176 8.87 0.32 7.20
C CYS A 176 9.21 -0.75 6.15
N GLN A 177 9.17 -0.40 4.86
CA GLN A 177 9.52 -1.29 3.75
C GLN A 177 11.02 -1.43 3.53
N ARG A 178 11.83 -0.60 4.20
CA ARG A 178 13.29 -0.59 4.09
C ARG A 178 13.93 -0.82 5.46
N VAL A 179 14.89 -1.73 5.51
CA VAL A 179 15.72 -1.95 6.69
C VAL A 179 17.16 -1.67 6.31
N ASP A 180 17.75 -0.66 6.94
CA ASP A 180 19.17 -0.35 6.80
C ASP A 180 20.01 -1.33 7.62
N LEU A 181 21.08 -1.84 7.01
CA LEU A 181 21.86 -2.99 7.48
C LEU A 181 23.35 -2.64 7.59
N TRP A 182 23.64 -1.44 8.09
CA TRP A 182 25.01 -0.95 8.25
C TRP A 182 25.82 -1.84 9.20
N CYS A 183 26.88 -2.47 8.68
CA CYS A 183 27.71 -3.42 9.42
C CYS A 183 26.93 -4.60 10.03
N ALA A 184 25.75 -4.90 9.49
CA ALA A 184 24.93 -6.01 9.92
C ALA A 184 25.56 -7.35 9.51
N GLY A 185 25.39 -8.39 10.34
CA GLY A 185 25.75 -9.76 10.01
C GLY A 185 24.62 -10.48 9.25
N PRO A 186 24.86 -11.73 8.80
CA PRO A 186 23.86 -12.51 8.08
C PRO A 186 22.57 -12.77 8.88
N LYS A 187 22.65 -12.85 10.22
CA LYS A 187 21.47 -13.09 11.06
C LYS A 187 20.54 -11.89 11.11
N GLU A 188 21.12 -10.69 11.18
CA GLU A 188 20.39 -9.43 11.12
C GLU A 188 19.75 -9.22 9.75
N VAL A 189 20.44 -9.61 8.67
CA VAL A 189 19.86 -9.63 7.32
C VAL A 189 18.66 -10.57 7.27
N GLU A 190 18.76 -11.78 7.83
CA GLU A 190 17.65 -12.72 7.88
C GLU A 190 16.45 -12.16 8.66
N ALA A 191 16.70 -11.57 9.82
CA ALA A 191 15.67 -10.92 10.64
C ALA A 191 14.99 -9.78 9.89
N ALA A 192 15.73 -9.01 9.10
CA ALA A 192 15.17 -7.96 8.26
C ALA A 192 14.27 -8.53 7.16
N VAL A 193 14.66 -9.62 6.50
CA VAL A 193 13.79 -10.29 5.51
C VAL A 193 12.53 -10.88 6.17
N GLN A 194 12.65 -11.43 7.39
CA GLN A 194 11.49 -11.88 8.17
C GLN A 194 10.56 -10.73 8.56
N HIS A 195 11.11 -9.57 8.93
CA HIS A 195 10.33 -8.37 9.19
C HIS A 195 9.53 -7.96 7.95
N LEU A 196 10.18 -7.91 6.79
CA LEU A 196 9.49 -7.61 5.53
C LEU A 196 8.43 -8.67 5.21
N HIS A 197 8.71 -9.96 5.39
CA HIS A 197 7.70 -11.02 5.22
C HIS A 197 6.46 -10.78 6.10
N LYS A 198 6.66 -10.47 7.38
CA LYS A 198 5.55 -10.18 8.32
C LYS A 198 4.80 -8.90 7.96
N LEU A 199 5.51 -7.90 7.41
CA LEU A 199 4.90 -6.70 6.90
C LEU A 199 3.98 -7.02 5.72
N GLY A 200 4.49 -7.79 4.75
CA GLY A 200 3.70 -8.28 3.61
C GLY A 200 2.54 -9.17 4.02
N GLU A 201 2.69 -10.01 5.05
CA GLU A 201 1.61 -10.83 5.60
C GLU A 201 0.43 -9.98 6.05
N ARG A 202 0.69 -8.87 6.74
CA ARG A 202 -0.35 -7.93 7.22
C ARG A 202 -0.99 -7.11 6.11
N SER A 203 -0.30 -6.92 4.99
CA SER A 203 -0.79 -6.15 3.84
C SER A 203 -1.48 -6.99 2.77
N ASN A 204 -1.08 -8.26 2.60
CA ASN A 204 -1.53 -9.15 1.53
C ASN A 204 -2.54 -10.22 2.01
N ASP A 205 -3.40 -9.90 2.97
CA ASP A 205 -4.66 -10.65 3.14
C ASP A 205 -5.69 -10.14 2.11
N LEU A 206 -5.27 -10.07 0.85
CA LEU A 206 -6.12 -9.78 -0.29
C LEU A 206 -6.88 -11.07 -0.60
N GLU A 207 -8.20 -11.04 -0.48
CA GLU A 207 -9.05 -12.05 -1.12
C GLU A 207 -8.76 -12.02 -2.62
N PRO A 208 -8.50 -13.17 -3.26
CA PRO A 208 -8.36 -13.21 -4.72
C PRO A 208 -9.62 -12.63 -5.36
N ASP A 209 -9.45 -11.66 -6.26
CA ASP A 209 -10.54 -11.22 -7.12
C ASP A 209 -10.81 -12.35 -8.13
N TYR A 210 -11.98 -12.98 -8.03
CA TYR A 210 -12.37 -14.08 -8.89
C TYR A 210 -13.08 -13.51 -10.11
N PRO A 211 -12.48 -13.55 -11.31
CA PRO A 211 -13.15 -13.07 -12.50
C PRO A 211 -14.39 -13.93 -12.76
N GLU A 212 -15.58 -13.34 -12.66
CA GLU A 212 -16.88 -14.02 -12.80
C GLU A 212 -17.04 -14.77 -14.13
N TYR A 213 -16.27 -14.39 -15.15
CA TYR A 213 -16.31 -14.94 -16.50
C TYR A 213 -15.32 -16.08 -16.76
N ILE A 214 -14.40 -16.40 -15.82
CA ILE A 214 -13.49 -17.54 -15.95
C ILE A 214 -14.05 -18.71 -15.17
N THR A 215 -14.84 -19.55 -15.85
CA THR A 215 -15.48 -20.73 -15.26
C THR A 215 -14.50 -21.85 -14.87
N GLU A 216 -13.23 -21.76 -15.27
CA GLU A 216 -12.21 -22.80 -15.09
C GLU A 216 -11.11 -22.43 -14.07
N TYR A 217 -11.31 -21.38 -13.27
CA TYR A 217 -10.34 -21.00 -12.25
C TYR A 217 -10.59 -21.75 -10.93
N TYR A 218 -9.81 -22.82 -10.68
CA TYR A 218 -9.88 -23.63 -9.45
C TYR A 218 -8.65 -23.44 -8.56
N PRO A 219 -8.59 -22.41 -7.70
CA PRO A 219 -7.46 -22.27 -6.80
C PRO A 219 -7.53 -23.31 -5.67
N GLY A 220 -6.58 -24.25 -5.65
CA GLY A 220 -6.37 -25.16 -4.53
C GLY A 220 -6.71 -26.64 -4.77
N THR A 221 -7.24 -27.01 -5.94
CA THR A 221 -7.20 -28.42 -6.39
C THR A 221 -5.82 -28.71 -6.97
N ALA A 222 -5.17 -29.78 -6.52
CA ALA A 222 -3.99 -30.31 -7.20
C ALA A 222 -4.40 -30.63 -8.65
N ASP A 223 -3.58 -30.20 -9.62
CA ASP A 223 -3.73 -30.60 -11.01
C ASP A 223 -3.90 -32.14 -11.06
N ILE A 224 -4.97 -32.60 -11.70
CA ILE A 224 -5.26 -34.03 -11.91
C ILE A 224 -4.24 -34.62 -12.88
#